data_AF-A0A969FS55-F1
#
_entry.id   AF-A0A969FS55-F1
#
_cell.length_a   1.000
_cell.length_b   1.000
_cell.length_c   1.000
_cell.angle_alpha   90.00
_cell.angle_beta   90.00
_cell.angle_gamma   90.00
#
_symmetry.space_group_name_H-M   'P 1'
#
loop_
_entity.id
_entity.type
_entity.pdbx_description
1 polymer ?
#
loop_
_entity_poly.entity_id
_entity_poly.type
_entity_poly.pdbx_seq_one_letter_code
_entity_poly.pdbx_strand_id
1 'polypeptide(L)'
;MEADEVGDDQIREPEGDPDAFWDSFDWAELTTAEQEAWGVLGWDEESWDEETTTPASEEADWAALTPEEQAAAESLGYDQETWDMGE
;
A
#
# COMPACT_ATOMS: atom_id res chain seq x y z
N MET A 1 4.33 21.69 -23.29
CA MET A 1 4.68 21.00 -22.04
C MET A 1 3.36 20.61 -21.45
N GLU A 2 2.98 19.37 -21.71
CA GLU A 2 1.83 18.74 -21.10
C GLU A 2 2.03 18.83 -19.59
N ALA A 3 1.27 19.71 -18.94
CA ALA A 3 0.98 19.55 -17.55
C ALA A 3 0.00 18.38 -17.53
N ASP A 4 0.53 17.17 -17.38
CA ASP A 4 -0.29 16.04 -17.00
C ASP A 4 -0.79 16.39 -15.60
N GLU A 5 -2.05 16.83 -15.55
CA GLU A 5 -2.82 16.95 -14.33
C GLU A 5 -2.94 15.52 -13.78
N VAL A 6 -1.91 15.05 -13.08
CA VAL A 6 -1.94 13.77 -12.37
C VAL A 6 -3.08 13.90 -11.36
N GLY A 7 -4.23 13.38 -11.77
CA GLY A 7 -5.47 13.46 -11.02
C GLY A 7 -5.26 12.82 -9.66
N ASP A 8 -5.99 13.34 -8.68
CA ASP A 8 -6.15 12.94 -7.28
C ASP A 8 -6.51 11.45 -7.05
N ASP A 9 -6.39 10.61 -8.07
CA ASP A 9 -6.98 9.27 -8.24
C ASP A 9 -5.92 8.22 -8.68
N GLN A 10 -4.64 8.59 -8.72
CA GLN A 10 -3.55 7.66 -9.12
C GLN A 10 -2.71 7.27 -7.91
N ILE A 11 -2.37 5.98 -7.81
CA ILE A 11 -1.46 5.45 -6.79
C ILE A 11 -0.04 5.98 -7.07
N ARG A 12 0.58 6.57 -6.05
CA ARG A 12 1.96 7.06 -6.17
C ARG A 12 2.93 5.87 -6.24
N GLU A 13 3.94 6.00 -7.09
CA GLU A 13 5.01 5.00 -7.19
C GLU A 13 6.08 5.27 -6.12
N PRO A 14 6.35 4.33 -5.19
CA PRO A 14 7.37 4.52 -4.18
C PRO A 14 8.77 4.54 -4.81
N GLU A 15 9.57 5.55 -4.43
CA GLU A 15 10.97 5.65 -4.85
C GLU A 15 11.89 4.92 -3.85
N GLY A 16 12.03 3.60 -3.99
CA GLY A 16 12.93 2.79 -3.16
C GLY A 16 12.19 1.72 -2.37
N ASP A 17 12.41 1.69 -1.06
CA ASP A 17 11.69 0.77 -0.16
C ASP A 17 10.23 1.21 -0.05
N PRO A 18 9.26 0.40 -0.49
CA PRO A 18 7.85 0.77 -0.46
C PRO A 18 7.38 1.01 0.97
N ASP A 19 7.85 0.22 1.94
CA ASP A 19 7.48 0.35 3.35
C ASP A 19 7.85 1.72 3.92
N ALA A 20 9.12 2.11 3.74
CA ALA A 20 9.62 3.41 4.18
C ALA A 20 8.97 4.59 3.42
N PHE A 21 8.49 4.37 2.20
CA PHE A 21 7.78 5.39 1.45
C PHE A 21 6.38 5.62 2.02
N TRP A 22 5.64 4.56 2.27
CA TRP A 22 4.25 4.64 2.75
C TRP A 22 4.16 5.04 4.23
N ASP A 23 5.13 4.65 5.08
CA ASP A 23 5.27 5.11 6.47
C ASP A 23 5.40 6.65 6.61
N SER A 24 5.79 7.33 5.53
CA SER A 24 5.89 8.79 5.52
C SER A 24 4.54 9.51 5.37
N PHE A 25 3.43 8.80 5.18
CA PHE A 25 2.10 9.36 4.95
C PHE A 25 1.10 8.89 6.00
N ASP A 26 0.27 9.81 6.48
CA ASP A 26 -0.93 9.44 7.24
C ASP A 26 -2.01 8.88 6.29
N TRP A 27 -2.91 8.03 6.79
CA TRP A 27 -4.03 7.49 5.98
C TRP A 27 -4.84 8.59 5.26
N ALA A 28 -5.04 9.73 5.94
CA ALA A 28 -5.75 10.88 5.39
C ALA A 28 -4.98 11.62 4.27
N GLU A 29 -3.68 11.38 4.12
CA GLU A 29 -2.83 11.93 3.04
C GLU A 29 -2.77 11.02 1.80
N LEU A 30 -3.25 9.78 1.94
CA LEU A 30 -3.44 8.85 0.84
C LEU A 30 -4.63 9.29 -0.03
N THR A 31 -4.45 9.19 -1.34
CA THR A 31 -5.50 9.32 -2.36
C THR A 31 -6.53 8.20 -2.22
N THR A 32 -7.69 8.38 -2.84
CA THR A 32 -8.74 7.34 -2.79
C THR A 32 -8.25 6.02 -3.37
N ALA A 33 -7.47 6.04 -4.46
CA ALA A 33 -6.93 4.82 -5.06
C ALA A 33 -5.91 4.10 -4.16
N GLU A 34 -5.08 4.85 -3.42
CA GLU A 34 -4.13 4.29 -2.45
C GLU A 34 -4.87 3.64 -1.28
N GLN A 35 -5.87 4.32 -0.71
CA GLN A 35 -6.71 3.78 0.34
C GLN A 35 -7.47 2.52 -0.11
N GLU A 36 -7.94 2.49 -1.36
CA GLU A 36 -8.60 1.31 -1.92
C GLU A 36 -7.62 0.12 -2.05
N ALA A 37 -6.39 0.36 -2.52
CA ALA A 37 -5.38 -0.69 -2.63
C ALA A 37 -4.95 -1.23 -1.25
N TRP A 38 -4.70 -0.34 -0.29
CA TRP A 38 -4.44 -0.72 1.10
C TRP A 38 -5.65 -1.43 1.73
N GLY A 39 -6.86 -1.01 1.39
CA GLY A 39 -8.10 -1.68 1.80
C GLY A 39 -8.24 -3.11 1.29
N VAL A 40 -7.72 -3.42 0.09
CA VAL A 40 -7.67 -4.80 -0.42
C VAL A 40 -6.72 -5.66 0.41
N LEU A 41 -5.61 -5.08 0.89
CA LEU A 41 -4.71 -5.69 1.85
C LEU A 41 -5.32 -5.74 3.27
N GLY A 42 -6.50 -5.18 3.49
CA GLY A 42 -7.20 -5.20 4.77
C GLY A 42 -6.85 -4.05 5.71
N TRP A 43 -6.07 -3.08 5.24
CA TRP A 43 -5.80 -1.86 5.98
C TRP A 43 -6.98 -0.89 5.92
N ASP A 44 -7.09 -0.09 6.96
CA ASP A 44 -8.07 0.98 7.10
C ASP A 44 -7.47 2.08 7.99
N GLU A 45 -8.13 3.23 8.09
CA GLU A 45 -7.66 4.38 8.88
C GLU A 45 -7.32 4.00 10.34
N GLU A 46 -8.12 3.14 10.97
CA GLU A 46 -7.91 2.73 12.36
C GLU A 46 -6.68 1.81 12.46
N SER A 47 -6.49 0.90 11.49
CA SER A 47 -5.36 -0.04 11.46
C SER A 47 -4.05 0.67 11.12
N TRP A 48 -4.11 1.68 10.25
CA TRP A 48 -2.97 2.49 9.82
C TRP A 48 -2.43 3.40 10.93
N ASP A 49 -3.31 4.02 11.73
CA ASP A 49 -2.91 4.87 12.87
C ASP A 49 -2.52 4.06 14.12
N GLU A 50 -2.32 2.74 13.98
CA GLU A 50 -2.05 1.80 15.08
C GLU A 50 -3.14 1.82 16.19
N GLU A 51 -4.35 2.30 15.90
CA GLU A 51 -5.46 2.33 16.86
C GLU A 51 -6.08 0.95 17.07
N THR A 52 -5.97 0.06 16.06
CA THR A 52 -6.47 -1.32 16.08
C THR A 52 -5.40 -2.34 15.65
N THR A 53 -5.80 -3.60 15.51
CA THR A 53 -4.95 -4.71 15.07
C THR A 53 -4.57 -4.55 13.60
N THR A 54 -3.28 -4.76 13.30
CA THR A 54 -2.75 -4.87 11.94
C THR A 54 -3.46 -5.93 11.11
N PRO A 55 -3.74 -5.69 9.81
CA PRO A 55 -4.31 -6.71 8.94
C PRO A 55 -3.48 -7.99 8.85
N ALA A 56 -4.16 -9.10 8.58
CA ALA A 56 -3.51 -10.39 8.40
C ALA A 56 -2.56 -10.46 7.20
N SER A 57 -2.64 -9.49 6.28
CA SER A 57 -1.73 -9.39 5.15
C SER A 57 -0.32 -9.02 5.58
N GLU A 58 -0.14 -8.15 6.59
CA GLU A 58 1.19 -7.80 7.12
C GLU A 58 1.93 -9.01 7.70
N GLU A 59 1.19 -9.93 8.34
CA GLU A 59 1.78 -11.15 8.89
C GLU A 59 1.91 -12.28 7.84
N ALA A 60 1.56 -12.02 6.59
CA ALA A 60 1.52 -13.02 5.52
C ALA A 60 2.67 -12.82 4.53
N ASP A 61 3.39 -13.91 4.23
CA ASP A 61 4.33 -13.92 3.10
C ASP A 61 3.58 -13.63 1.78
N TRP A 62 4.28 -13.09 0.78
CA TRP A 62 3.69 -12.80 -0.54
C TRP A 62 2.96 -14.00 -1.15
N ALA A 63 3.50 -15.21 -0.95
CA ALA A 63 2.93 -16.45 -1.47
C ALA A 63 1.61 -16.86 -0.77
N ALA A 64 1.33 -16.31 0.41
CA ALA A 64 0.12 -16.54 1.18
C ALA A 64 -0.99 -15.52 0.86
N LEU A 65 -0.64 -14.37 0.26
CA LEU A 65 -1.59 -13.39 -0.24
C LEU A 65 -2.48 -13.95 -1.36
N THR A 66 -3.73 -13.51 -1.39
CA THR A 66 -4.65 -13.74 -2.51
C THR A 66 -4.17 -13.00 -3.76
N PRO A 67 -4.60 -13.42 -4.97
CA PRO A 67 -4.24 -12.71 -6.20
C PRO A 67 -4.73 -11.25 -6.24
N GLU A 68 -5.77 -10.91 -5.47
CA GLU A 68 -6.27 -9.53 -5.35
C GLU A 68 -5.32 -8.69 -4.48
N GLU A 69 -4.88 -9.25 -3.34
CA GLU A 69 -3.88 -8.62 -2.46
C GLU A 69 -2.53 -8.44 -3.17
N GLN A 70 -2.06 -9.44 -3.90
CA GLN A 70 -0.81 -9.32 -4.69
C GLN A 70 -0.93 -8.20 -5.73
N ALA A 71 -2.04 -8.12 -6.47
CA ALA A 71 -2.23 -7.07 -7.46
C ALA A 71 -2.31 -5.66 -6.83
N ALA A 72 -2.88 -5.55 -5.62
CA ALA A 72 -2.90 -4.30 -4.86
C ALA A 72 -1.49 -3.92 -4.38
N ALA A 73 -0.75 -4.86 -3.81
CA ALA A 73 0.64 -4.68 -3.40
C ALA A 73 1.53 -4.27 -4.59
N GLU A 74 1.40 -4.94 -5.74
CA GLU A 74 2.07 -4.56 -6.99
C GLU A 74 1.76 -3.12 -7.41
N SER A 75 0.50 -2.69 -7.25
CA SER A 75 0.08 -1.33 -7.58
C SER A 75 0.66 -0.29 -6.61
N LEU A 76 0.86 -0.68 -5.35
CA LEU A 76 1.52 0.11 -4.31
C LEU A 76 3.05 0.07 -4.42
N GLY A 77 3.60 -0.59 -5.43
CA GLY A 77 5.04 -0.68 -5.70
C GLY A 77 5.77 -1.76 -4.91
N TYR A 78 5.05 -2.66 -4.24
CA TYR A 78 5.63 -3.87 -3.68
C TYR A 78 5.77 -4.96 -4.74
N ASP A 79 6.88 -5.68 -4.68
CA ASP A 79 7.03 -6.96 -5.31
C ASP A 79 7.27 -8.07 -4.27
N GLN A 80 7.28 -9.32 -4.71
CA GLN A 80 7.51 -10.47 -3.83
C GLN A 80 8.78 -10.34 -2.99
N GLU A 81 9.86 -9.80 -3.54
CA GLU A 81 11.12 -9.65 -2.80
C GLU A 81 10.99 -8.55 -1.75
N THR A 82 10.48 -7.37 -2.11
CA THR A 82 10.31 -6.26 -1.15
C THR A 82 9.30 -6.57 -0.06
N TRP A 83 8.23 -7.32 -0.38
CA TRP A 83 7.22 -7.71 0.57
C TRP A 83 7.75 -8.71 1.59
N ASP A 84 8.44 -9.76 1.13
CA ASP A 84 9.00 -10.81 2.00
C ASP A 84 10.25 -10.32 2.77
N MET A 85 10.93 -9.28 2.27
CA MET A 85 12.05 -8.63 2.97
C MET A 85 11.62 -7.56 3.97
N GLY A 86 10.41 -7.01 3.85
CA GLY A 86 9.88 -5.90 4.65
C GLY A 86 9.47 -6.26 6.08
N GLU A 87 10.13 -7.24 6.71
CA GLU A 87 9.93 -7.61 8.13
C GLU A 87 10.98 -7.03 9.09
#